data_AF-A0AAE9JKB8-F1
#
_entry.id   AF-A0AAE9JKB8-F1
#
_cell.length_a   1.000
_cell.length_b   1.000
_cell.length_c   1.000
_cell.angle_alpha   90.00
_cell.angle_beta   90.00
_cell.angle_gamma   90.00
#
_symmetry.space_group_name_H-M   'P 1'
#
loop_
_entity.id
_entity.type
_entity.pdbx_description
1 polymer ?
#
loop_
_entity_poly.entity_id
_entity_poly.type
_entity_poly.pdbx_seq_one_letter_code
_entity_poly.pdbx_strand_id
1 'polypeptide(L)'
;MVIMLLFFVLTFVIGVLTINLWRARRKLPKGPTPLPLIGNFHQLAYTCWKAGGTVAGYNEFRKEFGKVFTIWLGPLPTVHIADVEVAHETHVKRANIFGVRYSNGGINYIREDKGVISSNGEYWQEHRRFALATLRNFGLGRNIMEEKIMEEYRYRFQDYKRTNFKNGGIEVHASSCFDLLVGSIINTMLVSERFEQGDEEFDYMLESVERSLGRLSIFDSFTPPWILKSDWWQWRTKYVFGGLEFLLGMAKRQIERRVEAISNGEHAIGEDAEDFLDAFLIKMDKDKRDGIVDSSFNLDSLAIDLFDLWLAGQETTSTTMVWACVCLLNHPEVVAELRRELLEVTGGTRCLTLRDKPNTPYLNATINEIQRIASIFNTNIFRILEEDALIDGQIVSAGAVFTAQISLLHTDEAVFKDNTKFDPGRFMENNNLEKNLIAFGLGKRSCLGESLAKAELYLITGNLILDFDLEPIGPVPEIKTTTPFGLMKRPPSYNIRFPVPVYTIGYYAWKAGGIVTGFREIERIYEKNFTLWMGPIPTVPIADFEIAHETHVKRAHTFEVRWVYGPMNFIREGRGIAASNGEFWQEHRRFALKTLRDFGMGRNIMEGRIVEEYNYR
;
A
#
# COMPACT_ATOMS: atom_id res chain seq x y z
N MET A 1 25.38 55.77 -21.99
CA MET A 1 24.25 55.60 -22.94
C MET A 1 23.66 54.19 -22.89
N VAL A 2 24.44 53.13 -23.11
CA VAL A 2 23.95 51.72 -23.09
C VAL A 2 23.33 51.32 -21.74
N ILE A 3 23.95 51.67 -20.61
CA ILE A 3 23.42 51.37 -19.27
C ILE A 3 22.06 52.07 -19.01
N MET A 4 21.93 53.34 -19.42
CA MET A 4 20.65 54.06 -19.31
C MET A 4 19.58 53.44 -20.20
N LEU A 5 19.92 53.04 -21.43
CA LEU A 5 18.99 52.38 -22.33
C LEU A 5 18.51 51.04 -21.76
N LEU A 6 19.43 50.22 -21.23
CA LEU A 6 19.09 48.95 -20.57
C LEU A 6 18.18 49.17 -19.36
N PHE A 7 18.44 50.20 -18.55
CA PHE A 7 17.59 50.57 -17.42
C PHE A 7 16.18 51.00 -17.87
N PHE A 8 16.07 51.82 -18.92
CA PHE A 8 14.78 52.22 -19.48
C PHE A 8 14.00 51.04 -20.07
N VAL A 9 14.67 50.13 -20.78
CA VAL A 9 14.03 48.92 -21.31
C VAL A 9 13.57 48.02 -20.17
N LEU A 10 14.40 47.79 -19.15
CA LEU A 10 14.05 46.96 -18.01
C LEU A 10 12.85 47.53 -17.23
N THR A 11 12.86 48.84 -16.95
CA THR A 11 11.76 49.51 -16.24
C THR A 11 10.47 49.50 -17.06
N PHE A 12 10.54 49.71 -18.37
CA PHE A 12 9.39 49.58 -19.27
C PHE A 12 8.82 48.15 -19.26
N VAL A 13 9.68 47.14 -19.40
CA VAL A 13 9.26 45.72 -19.36
C VAL A 13 8.61 45.38 -18.02
N ILE A 14 9.21 45.77 -16.89
CA ILE A 14 8.63 45.55 -15.56
C ILE A 14 7.28 46.28 -15.44
N GLY A 15 7.17 47.50 -15.95
CA GLY A 15 5.92 48.26 -15.98
C GLY A 15 4.81 47.53 -16.75
N VAL A 16 5.11 47.05 -17.95
CA VAL A 16 4.18 46.27 -18.79
C VAL A 16 3.77 44.97 -18.08
N LEU A 17 4.74 44.22 -17.52
CA LEU A 17 4.47 43.00 -16.78
C LEU A 17 3.58 43.26 -15.56
N THR A 18 3.81 44.34 -14.83
CA THR A 18 3.03 44.72 -13.65
C THR A 18 1.59 45.10 -14.03
N ILE A 19 1.40 45.85 -15.12
CA ILE A 19 0.07 46.21 -15.63
C ILE A 19 -0.69 44.96 -16.08
N ASN A 20 -0.03 44.05 -16.81
CA ASN A 20 -0.63 42.81 -17.27
C ASN A 20 -1.03 41.91 -16.09
N LEU A 21 -0.14 41.78 -15.10
CA LEU A 21 -0.40 41.04 -13.86
C LEU A 21 -1.59 41.62 -13.09
N TRP A 22 -1.64 42.95 -12.94
CA TRP A 22 -2.75 43.63 -12.27
C TRP A 22 -4.09 43.40 -13.00
N ARG A 23 -4.09 43.49 -14.34
CA ARG A 23 -5.30 43.22 -15.15
C ARG A 23 -5.76 41.77 -15.01
N ALA A 24 -4.83 40.81 -15.05
CA ALA A 24 -5.16 39.40 -14.93
C ALA A 24 -5.69 39.06 -13.52
N ARG A 25 -5.09 39.61 -12.46
CA ARG A 25 -5.52 39.43 -11.07
C ARG A 25 -6.97 39.85 -10.84
N ARG A 26 -7.47 40.88 -11.52
CA ARG A 26 -8.86 41.35 -11.37
C ARG A 26 -9.92 40.34 -11.86
N LYS A 27 -9.53 39.33 -12.63
CA LYS A 27 -10.40 38.30 -13.19
C LYS A 27 -10.29 36.95 -12.46
N LEU A 28 -9.63 36.93 -11.32
CA LEU A 28 -9.32 35.72 -10.57
C LEU A 28 -9.78 35.87 -9.12
N PRO A 29 -9.97 34.76 -8.40
CA PRO A 29 -10.24 34.80 -6.98
C PRO A 29 -9.19 35.57 -6.20
N LYS A 30 -9.59 36.09 -5.04
CA LYS A 30 -8.70 36.83 -4.16
C LYS A 30 -7.49 35.97 -3.78
N GLY A 31 -6.38 36.64 -3.51
CA GLY A 31 -5.14 35.97 -3.16
C GLY A 31 -4.02 36.96 -2.87
N PRO A 32 -2.88 36.47 -2.35
CA PRO A 32 -1.73 37.31 -2.04
C PRO A 32 -1.26 38.06 -3.28
N THR A 33 -0.83 39.31 -3.10
CA THR A 33 -0.38 40.15 -4.23
C THR A 33 0.88 39.55 -4.84
N PRO A 34 0.86 39.14 -6.13
CA PRO A 34 2.02 38.55 -6.80
C PRO A 34 3.04 39.60 -7.21
N LEU A 35 4.31 39.19 -7.27
CA LEU A 35 5.38 39.96 -7.90
C LEU A 35 5.53 39.54 -9.38
N PRO A 36 5.93 40.46 -10.28
CA PRO A 36 6.25 40.10 -11.67
C PRO A 36 7.29 38.97 -11.73
N LEU A 37 7.12 38.05 -12.69
CA LEU A 37 7.97 36.87 -12.97
C LEU A 37 7.95 35.77 -11.90
N ILE A 38 8.12 36.10 -10.62
CA ILE A 38 8.21 35.11 -9.53
C ILE A 38 6.86 34.83 -8.84
N GLY A 39 5.81 35.59 -9.14
CA GLY A 39 4.49 35.39 -8.57
C GLY A 39 4.50 35.49 -7.04
N ASN A 40 3.91 34.48 -6.39
CA ASN A 40 3.78 34.38 -4.94
C ASN A 40 4.79 33.41 -4.30
N PHE A 41 5.87 32.99 -5.00
CA PHE A 41 6.82 32.01 -4.42
C PHE A 41 7.38 32.44 -3.06
N HIS A 42 7.75 33.71 -2.92
CA HIS A 42 8.27 34.27 -1.67
C HIS A 42 7.24 34.20 -0.52
N GLN A 43 5.98 34.53 -0.78
CA GLN A 43 4.89 34.44 0.20
C GLN A 43 4.56 33.00 0.53
N LEU A 44 4.49 32.11 -0.47
CA LEU A 44 4.23 30.69 -0.27
C LEU A 44 5.33 30.05 0.57
N ALA A 45 6.60 30.26 0.21
CA ALA A 45 7.74 29.73 0.94
C ALA A 45 7.77 30.25 2.39
N TYR A 46 7.63 31.57 2.59
CA TYR A 46 7.62 32.16 3.93
C TYR A 46 6.45 31.66 4.79
N THR A 47 5.24 31.60 4.23
CA THR A 47 4.04 31.21 4.98
C THR A 47 4.06 29.74 5.35
N CYS A 48 4.43 28.86 4.42
CA CYS A 48 4.60 27.44 4.71
C CYS A 48 5.69 27.22 5.76
N TRP A 49 6.85 27.89 5.62
CA TRP A 49 7.96 27.77 6.58
C TRP A 49 7.55 28.23 7.98
N LYS A 50 6.93 29.42 8.09
CA LYS A 50 6.42 29.97 9.35
C LYS A 50 5.38 29.07 10.01
N ALA A 51 4.50 28.47 9.21
CA ALA A 51 3.43 27.59 9.69
C ALA A 51 3.90 26.15 9.96
N GLY A 52 5.15 25.80 9.63
CA GLY A 52 5.71 24.46 9.86
C GLY A 52 5.33 23.41 8.83
N GLY A 53 4.77 23.80 7.67
CA GLY A 53 4.46 22.88 6.57
C GLY A 53 3.49 23.42 5.53
N THR A 54 3.38 22.71 4.41
CA THR A 54 2.54 23.05 3.25
C THR A 54 1.06 23.13 3.62
N VAL A 55 0.52 22.13 4.32
CA VAL A 55 -0.90 22.10 4.71
C VAL A 55 -1.27 23.26 5.62
N ALA A 56 -0.44 23.52 6.64
CA ALA A 56 -0.63 24.63 7.56
C ALA A 56 -0.51 25.99 6.84
N GLY A 57 0.46 26.13 5.93
CA GLY A 57 0.61 27.34 5.12
C GLY A 57 -0.59 27.62 4.22
N TYR A 58 -1.13 26.61 3.53
CA TYR A 58 -2.37 26.76 2.76
C TYR A 58 -3.59 27.05 3.65
N ASN A 59 -3.61 26.57 4.88
CA ASN A 59 -4.66 26.93 5.84
C ASN A 59 -4.61 28.43 6.21
N GLU A 60 -3.43 29.02 6.34
CA GLU A 60 -3.31 30.47 6.56
C GLU A 60 -3.86 31.27 5.37
N PHE A 61 -3.56 30.84 4.13
CA PHE A 61 -4.17 31.44 2.94
C PHE A 61 -5.69 31.25 2.90
N ARG A 62 -6.21 30.09 3.30
CA ARG A 62 -7.66 29.83 3.42
C ARG A 62 -8.30 30.78 4.44
N LYS A 63 -7.68 31.00 5.60
CA LYS A 63 -8.20 31.92 6.63
C LYS A 63 -8.25 33.36 6.14
N GLU A 64 -7.25 33.80 5.37
CA GLU A 64 -7.16 35.17 4.87
C GLU A 64 -8.05 35.42 3.65
N PHE A 65 -8.10 34.49 2.70
CA PHE A 65 -8.72 34.69 1.38
C PHE A 65 -10.03 33.92 1.18
N GLY A 66 -10.36 32.97 2.05
CA GLY A 66 -11.61 32.22 2.05
C GLY A 66 -11.50 30.84 1.38
N LYS A 67 -12.66 30.31 0.98
CA LYS A 67 -12.84 28.95 0.42
C LYS A 67 -12.07 28.71 -0.89
N VAL A 68 -11.91 29.77 -1.69
CA VAL A 68 -11.27 29.73 -3.00
C VAL A 68 -10.33 30.93 -3.10
N PHE A 69 -9.06 30.66 -3.42
CA PHE A 69 -8.06 31.70 -3.54
C PHE A 69 -7.05 31.42 -4.65
N THR A 70 -6.34 32.46 -5.09
CA THR A 70 -5.35 32.34 -6.17
C THR A 70 -3.94 32.52 -5.67
N ILE A 71 -3.06 31.60 -6.04
CA ILE A 71 -1.60 31.71 -5.86
C ILE A 71 -0.96 31.67 -7.25
N TRP A 72 -0.04 32.59 -7.49
CA TRP A 72 0.72 32.71 -8.72
C TRP A 72 2.02 31.95 -8.60
N LEU A 73 2.18 30.91 -9.41
CA LEU A 73 3.39 30.11 -9.51
C LEU A 73 4.19 30.66 -10.68
N GLY A 74 5.08 31.61 -10.37
CA GLY A 74 5.70 32.45 -11.39
C GLY A 74 4.64 33.29 -12.13
N PRO A 75 4.57 33.23 -13.48
CA PRO A 75 3.56 33.93 -14.25
C PRO A 75 2.20 33.22 -14.31
N LEU A 76 2.09 31.99 -13.80
CA LEU A 76 0.90 31.16 -13.94
C LEU A 76 -0.05 31.31 -12.74
N PRO A 77 -1.29 31.77 -12.92
CA PRO A 77 -2.28 31.79 -11.84
C PRO A 77 -2.82 30.38 -11.57
N THR A 78 -2.74 29.96 -10.32
CA THR A 78 -3.33 28.70 -9.84
C THR A 78 -4.42 28.98 -8.80
N VAL A 79 -5.63 28.50 -9.06
CA VAL A 79 -6.80 28.64 -8.19
C VAL A 79 -6.88 27.42 -7.27
N HIS A 80 -6.80 27.66 -5.97
CA HIS A 80 -6.83 26.63 -4.93
C HIS A 80 -8.22 26.58 -4.32
N ILE A 81 -8.84 25.41 -4.38
CA ILE A 81 -10.13 25.11 -3.76
C ILE A 81 -9.88 24.44 -2.42
N ALA A 82 -10.25 25.12 -1.34
CA ALA A 82 -10.03 24.73 0.05
C ALA A 82 -11.34 24.48 0.82
N ASP A 83 -12.41 24.15 0.09
CA ASP A 83 -13.72 23.80 0.61
C ASP A 83 -14.26 22.56 -0.11
N VAL A 84 -14.82 21.62 0.65
CA VAL A 84 -15.24 20.30 0.14
C VAL A 84 -16.45 20.41 -0.78
N GLU A 85 -17.39 21.31 -0.50
CA GLU A 85 -18.60 21.50 -1.30
C GLU A 85 -18.26 22.12 -2.65
N VAL A 86 -17.38 23.13 -2.65
CA VAL A 86 -16.87 23.75 -3.89
C VAL A 86 -16.06 22.74 -4.70
N ALA A 87 -15.27 21.89 -4.04
CA ALA A 87 -14.52 20.83 -4.72
C ALA A 87 -15.48 19.82 -5.39
N HIS A 88 -16.56 19.40 -4.71
CA HIS A 88 -17.59 18.54 -5.29
C HIS A 88 -18.36 19.22 -6.43
N GLU A 89 -18.72 20.50 -6.30
CA GLU A 89 -19.41 21.25 -7.35
C GLU A 89 -18.56 21.31 -8.63
N THR A 90 -17.30 21.73 -8.51
CA THR A 90 -16.39 21.90 -9.64
C THR A 90 -16.00 20.54 -10.24
N HIS A 91 -15.48 19.62 -9.42
CA HIS A 91 -14.85 18.40 -9.93
C HIS A 91 -15.87 17.31 -10.31
N VAL A 92 -17.03 17.25 -9.66
CA VAL A 92 -18.04 16.21 -9.86
C VAL A 92 -19.23 16.74 -10.66
N LYS A 93 -19.95 17.73 -10.12
CA LYS A 93 -21.21 18.21 -10.74
C LYS A 93 -20.96 18.88 -12.09
N ARG A 94 -19.87 19.64 -12.23
CA ARG A 94 -19.50 20.38 -13.43
C ARG A 94 -18.26 19.81 -14.13
N ALA A 95 -18.06 18.50 -14.02
CA ALA A 95 -16.87 17.79 -14.52
C ALA A 95 -16.60 17.94 -16.03
N ASN A 96 -17.57 18.36 -16.85
CA ASN A 96 -17.35 18.64 -18.27
C ASN A 96 -16.47 19.88 -18.48
N ILE A 97 -16.66 20.91 -17.65
CA ILE A 97 -15.93 22.18 -17.72
C ILE A 97 -14.59 22.05 -16.99
N PHE A 98 -14.61 21.42 -15.82
CA PHE A 98 -13.46 21.27 -14.94
C PHE A 98 -12.73 19.93 -15.15
N GLY A 99 -12.87 19.30 -16.31
CA GLY A 99 -12.37 17.94 -16.58
C GLY A 99 -10.98 17.87 -17.21
N VAL A 100 -10.47 18.98 -17.71
CA VAL A 100 -9.24 19.03 -18.51
C VAL A 100 -8.01 19.09 -17.62
N ARG A 101 -7.04 18.22 -17.86
CA ARG A 101 -5.80 18.12 -17.11
C ARG A 101 -4.87 19.25 -17.55
N TYR A 102 -4.16 19.86 -16.59
CA TYR A 102 -3.03 20.71 -16.92
C TYR A 102 -1.85 19.84 -17.34
N SER A 103 -1.64 19.73 -18.65
CA SER A 103 -0.66 18.81 -19.26
C SER A 103 0.58 19.54 -19.75
N ASN A 104 0.90 20.70 -19.19
CA ASN A 104 2.11 21.42 -19.53
C ASN A 104 3.19 21.16 -18.47
N GLY A 105 4.44 21.28 -18.87
CA GLY A 105 5.63 21.15 -18.04
C GLY A 105 5.99 19.72 -17.62
N GLY A 106 6.56 19.57 -16.42
CA GLY A 106 7.24 18.35 -15.99
C GLY A 106 6.40 17.07 -16.05
N ILE A 107 5.09 17.17 -15.78
CA ILE A 107 4.20 15.99 -15.85
C ILE A 107 4.06 15.45 -17.28
N ASN A 108 4.23 16.30 -18.29
CA ASN A 108 4.11 15.94 -19.70
C ASN A 108 5.44 15.77 -20.41
N TYR A 109 6.56 16.05 -19.73
CA TYR A 109 7.91 15.94 -20.29
C TYR A 109 8.18 14.55 -20.91
N ILE A 110 7.84 13.49 -20.16
CA ILE A 110 8.02 12.08 -20.59
C ILE A 110 6.84 11.59 -21.43
N ARG A 111 5.64 12.08 -21.13
CA ARG A 111 4.39 11.53 -21.66
C ARG A 111 4.06 12.03 -23.07
N GLU A 112 4.48 13.25 -23.43
CA GLU A 112 4.23 13.83 -24.74
C GLU A 112 2.75 13.73 -25.17
N ASP A 113 1.85 14.15 -24.27
CA ASP A 113 0.38 14.10 -24.42
C ASP A 113 -0.25 12.70 -24.50
N LYS A 114 0.52 11.64 -24.27
CA LYS A 114 0.06 10.24 -24.14
C LYS A 114 -0.18 9.84 -22.68
N GLY A 115 -0.63 8.60 -22.46
CA GLY A 115 -0.84 8.04 -21.12
C GLY A 115 -2.21 8.31 -20.52
N VAL A 116 -2.53 7.69 -19.39
CA VAL A 116 -3.81 7.86 -18.68
C VAL A 116 -3.80 8.99 -17.64
N ILE A 117 -2.63 9.50 -17.25
CA ILE A 117 -2.48 10.54 -16.21
C ILE A 117 -2.57 11.95 -16.78
N SER A 118 -1.71 12.30 -17.75
CA SER A 118 -1.58 13.67 -18.26
C SER A 118 -2.39 13.96 -19.52
N SER A 119 -2.77 12.98 -20.33
CA SER A 119 -3.46 13.23 -21.61
C SER A 119 -4.86 13.87 -21.45
N ASN A 120 -5.42 14.36 -22.56
CA ASN A 120 -6.73 15.00 -22.64
C ASN A 120 -7.56 14.50 -23.83
N GLY A 121 -8.80 15.01 -23.96
CA GLY A 121 -9.64 14.78 -25.13
C GLY A 121 -10.06 13.31 -25.30
N GLU A 122 -10.24 12.92 -26.56
CA GLU A 122 -10.66 11.58 -26.97
C GLU A 122 -9.63 10.51 -26.59
N TYR A 123 -8.34 10.77 -26.84
CA TYR A 123 -7.23 9.90 -26.46
C TYR A 123 -7.34 9.47 -24.98
N TRP A 124 -7.47 10.44 -24.06
CA TRP A 124 -7.59 10.13 -22.64
C TRP A 124 -8.84 9.29 -22.33
N GLN A 125 -9.97 9.59 -22.97
CA GLN A 125 -11.22 8.88 -22.73
C GLN A 125 -11.13 7.43 -23.18
N GLU A 126 -10.53 7.16 -24.33
CA GLU A 126 -10.33 5.81 -24.85
C GLU A 126 -9.40 4.98 -23.99
N HIS A 127 -8.20 5.52 -23.69
CA HIS A 127 -7.21 4.83 -22.86
C HIS A 127 -7.70 4.60 -21.43
N ARG A 128 -8.35 5.59 -20.81
CA ARG A 128 -8.95 5.42 -19.48
C ARG A 128 -10.06 4.38 -19.49
N ARG A 129 -10.95 4.40 -20.49
CA ARG A 129 -12.07 3.45 -20.58
C ARG A 129 -11.55 2.04 -20.79
N PHE A 130 -10.54 1.88 -21.66
CA PHE A 130 -9.83 0.63 -21.86
C PHE A 130 -9.24 0.13 -20.54
N ALA A 131 -8.42 0.94 -19.86
CA ALA A 131 -7.77 0.52 -18.64
C ALA A 131 -8.75 0.17 -17.51
N LEU A 132 -9.82 0.96 -17.32
CA LEU A 132 -10.88 0.63 -16.37
C LEU A 132 -11.62 -0.66 -16.73
N ALA A 133 -11.89 -0.90 -18.01
CA ALA A 133 -12.52 -2.14 -18.47
C ALA A 133 -11.62 -3.34 -18.23
N THR A 134 -10.34 -3.24 -18.57
CA THR A 134 -9.33 -4.29 -18.37
C THR A 134 -9.17 -4.64 -16.90
N LEU A 135 -8.93 -3.65 -16.03
CA LEU A 135 -8.81 -3.87 -14.58
C LEU A 135 -10.10 -4.44 -13.98
N ARG A 136 -11.27 -4.01 -14.47
CA ARG A 136 -12.55 -4.56 -14.03
C ARG A 136 -12.74 -6.00 -14.50
N ASN A 137 -12.29 -6.37 -15.70
CA ASN A 137 -12.36 -7.75 -16.19
C ASN A 137 -11.45 -8.68 -15.38
N PHE A 138 -10.34 -8.18 -14.85
CA PHE A 138 -9.54 -8.91 -13.84
C PHE A 138 -10.28 -9.06 -12.50
N GLY A 139 -11.29 -8.23 -12.20
CA GLY A 139 -12.08 -8.31 -10.97
C GLY A 139 -13.45 -9.03 -11.10
N LEU A 140 -14.14 -8.92 -12.24
CA LEU A 140 -15.51 -9.43 -12.43
C LEU A 140 -15.52 -10.92 -12.77
N GLY A 141 -16.03 -11.73 -11.84
CA GLY A 141 -16.39 -13.13 -12.09
C GLY A 141 -15.29 -14.17 -11.85
N ARG A 142 -14.01 -13.76 -11.79
CA ARG A 142 -12.87 -14.67 -11.53
C ARG A 142 -11.98 -14.29 -10.35
N ASN A 143 -12.21 -13.16 -9.68
CA ASN A 143 -11.43 -12.66 -8.53
C ASN A 143 -9.90 -12.62 -8.73
N ILE A 144 -9.42 -12.50 -9.98
CA ILE A 144 -7.98 -12.55 -10.34
C ILE A 144 -7.20 -11.48 -9.59
N MET A 145 -7.80 -10.30 -9.37
CA MET A 145 -7.19 -9.23 -8.57
C MET A 145 -6.94 -9.66 -7.11
N GLU A 146 -7.93 -10.24 -6.42
CA GLU A 146 -7.74 -10.75 -5.05
C GLU A 146 -6.73 -11.90 -5.04
N GLU A 147 -6.80 -12.79 -6.01
CA GLU A 147 -5.88 -13.93 -6.13
C GLU A 147 -4.43 -13.47 -6.29
N LYS A 148 -4.14 -12.55 -7.24
CA LYS A 148 -2.79 -12.00 -7.43
C LYS A 148 -2.29 -11.25 -6.19
N ILE A 149 -3.15 -10.47 -5.52
CA ILE A 149 -2.78 -9.77 -4.26
C ILE A 149 -2.43 -10.79 -3.18
N MET A 150 -3.29 -11.79 -2.95
CA MET A 150 -3.11 -12.76 -1.88
C MET A 150 -2.02 -13.78 -2.16
N GLU A 151 -1.79 -14.14 -3.43
CA GLU A 151 -0.66 -14.96 -3.86
C GLU A 151 0.65 -14.25 -3.58
N GLU A 152 0.78 -12.97 -3.99
CA GLU A 152 1.99 -12.20 -3.72
C GLU A 152 2.19 -11.96 -2.22
N TYR A 153 1.12 -11.63 -1.47
CA TYR A 153 1.19 -11.51 -0.01
C TYR A 153 1.73 -12.79 0.65
N ARG A 154 1.15 -13.95 0.32
CA ARG A 154 1.57 -15.24 0.90
C ARG A 154 3.00 -15.58 0.52
N TYR A 155 3.33 -15.46 -0.76
CA TYR A 155 4.68 -15.71 -1.27
C TYR A 155 5.68 -14.84 -0.53
N ARG A 156 5.40 -13.54 -0.43
CA ARG A 156 6.34 -12.57 0.11
C ARG A 156 6.57 -12.74 1.60
N PHE A 157 5.51 -12.92 2.39
CA PHE A 157 5.67 -13.15 3.82
C PHE A 157 6.29 -14.52 4.14
N GLN A 158 6.09 -15.53 3.27
CA GLN A 158 6.83 -16.79 3.37
C GLN A 158 8.32 -16.61 3.05
N ASP A 159 8.64 -15.83 2.03
CA ASP A 159 10.01 -15.51 1.66
C ASP A 159 10.72 -14.72 2.77
N TYR A 160 10.09 -13.69 3.32
CA TYR A 160 10.61 -12.98 4.50
C TYR A 160 10.72 -13.87 5.73
N LYS A 161 9.83 -14.84 5.94
CA LYS A 161 9.99 -15.84 7.00
C LYS A 161 11.25 -16.70 6.78
N ARG A 162 11.64 -16.97 5.54
CA ARG A 162 12.87 -17.71 5.22
C ARG A 162 14.13 -16.87 5.39
N THR A 163 14.10 -15.60 4.98
CA THR A 163 15.31 -14.74 4.88
C THR A 163 15.52 -13.81 6.07
N ASN A 164 14.43 -13.39 6.73
CA ASN A 164 14.42 -12.28 7.71
C ASN A 164 13.87 -12.68 9.09
N PHE A 165 13.63 -13.97 9.35
CA PHE A 165 13.07 -14.41 10.62
C PHE A 165 14.12 -14.43 11.74
N LYS A 166 13.92 -13.58 12.76
CA LYS A 166 14.81 -13.40 13.91
C LYS A 166 13.97 -13.13 15.16
N ASN A 167 14.45 -13.59 16.32
CA ASN A 167 13.81 -13.28 17.61
C ASN A 167 12.30 -13.60 17.69
N GLY A 168 11.84 -14.64 16.97
CA GLY A 168 10.42 -15.05 16.97
C GLY A 168 9.51 -14.28 16.00
N GLY A 169 10.05 -13.42 15.14
CA GLY A 169 9.28 -12.70 14.12
C GLY A 169 10.07 -12.37 12.86
N ILE A 170 9.39 -11.83 11.86
CA ILE A 170 10.02 -11.31 10.64
C ILE A 170 10.51 -9.89 10.92
N GLU A 171 11.80 -9.63 10.79
CA GLU A 171 12.40 -8.30 10.99
C GLU A 171 12.79 -7.66 9.64
N VAL A 172 12.11 -6.57 9.26
CA VAL A 172 12.29 -5.89 7.97
C VAL A 172 12.24 -4.37 8.11
N HIS A 173 12.82 -3.67 7.13
CA HIS A 173 12.57 -2.24 6.96
C HIS A 173 11.18 -2.03 6.33
N ALA A 174 10.37 -1.13 6.89
CA ALA A 174 8.97 -1.01 6.54
C ALA A 174 8.75 -0.67 5.05
N SER A 175 9.49 0.31 4.50
CA SER A 175 9.36 0.67 3.08
C SER A 175 9.74 -0.50 2.18
N SER A 176 10.90 -1.12 2.41
CA SER A 176 11.40 -2.22 1.59
C SER A 176 10.46 -3.42 1.58
N CYS A 177 9.77 -3.68 2.70
CA CYS A 177 8.73 -4.71 2.80
C CYS A 177 7.57 -4.45 1.84
N PHE A 178 6.98 -3.25 1.92
CA PHE A 178 5.77 -2.92 1.17
C PHE A 178 6.05 -2.49 -0.27
N ASP A 179 7.19 -1.88 -0.55
CA ASP A 179 7.58 -1.48 -1.90
C ASP A 179 7.76 -2.71 -2.79
N LEU A 180 8.48 -3.74 -2.33
CA LEU A 180 8.66 -4.95 -3.13
C LEU A 180 7.32 -5.72 -3.26
N LEU A 181 6.47 -5.71 -2.23
CA LEU A 181 5.16 -6.39 -2.25
C LEU A 181 4.21 -5.74 -3.25
N VAL A 182 3.94 -4.44 -3.09
CA VAL A 182 3.07 -3.67 -3.98
C VAL A 182 3.64 -3.63 -5.40
N GLY A 183 4.96 -3.50 -5.54
CA GLY A 183 5.64 -3.44 -6.83
C GLY A 183 5.45 -4.71 -7.64
N SER A 184 5.48 -5.86 -6.95
CA SER A 184 5.25 -7.16 -7.58
C SER A 184 3.77 -7.35 -7.93
N ILE A 185 2.83 -6.88 -7.09
CA ILE A 185 1.39 -6.92 -7.39
C ILE A 185 1.10 -6.13 -8.68
N ILE A 186 1.51 -4.86 -8.76
CA ILE A 186 1.22 -4.04 -9.93
C ILE A 186 1.94 -4.58 -11.17
N ASN A 187 3.20 -5.02 -11.06
CA ASN A 187 3.93 -5.57 -12.21
C ASN A 187 3.33 -6.90 -12.70
N THR A 188 2.83 -7.74 -11.80
CA THR A 188 2.12 -8.97 -12.16
C THR A 188 0.74 -8.70 -12.79
N MET A 189 0.10 -7.59 -12.44
CA MET A 189 -1.13 -7.13 -13.09
C MET A 189 -0.88 -6.55 -14.49
N LEU A 190 0.28 -5.94 -14.69
CA LEU A 190 0.63 -5.25 -15.93
C LEU A 190 1.28 -6.15 -16.97
N VAL A 191 2.21 -7.01 -16.55
CA VAL A 191 3.07 -7.81 -17.43
C VAL A 191 3.35 -9.23 -16.90
N SER A 192 2.60 -9.70 -15.88
CA SER A 192 2.74 -11.05 -15.30
C SER A 192 4.14 -11.41 -14.79
N GLU A 193 4.94 -10.41 -14.43
CA GLU A 193 6.27 -10.59 -13.82
C GLU A 193 6.28 -10.08 -12.38
N ARG A 194 6.98 -10.77 -11.48
CA ARG A 194 7.24 -10.33 -10.11
C ARG A 194 8.68 -9.88 -9.91
N PHE A 195 8.93 -9.11 -8.86
CA PHE A 195 10.28 -8.75 -8.42
C PHE A 195 10.69 -9.62 -7.24
N GLU A 196 11.96 -10.00 -7.18
CA GLU A 196 12.51 -10.85 -6.13
C GLU A 196 13.38 -10.03 -5.16
N GLN A 197 13.62 -10.57 -3.95
CA GLN A 197 14.56 -9.95 -3.01
C GLN A 197 15.98 -9.91 -3.60
N GLY A 198 16.62 -8.74 -3.54
CA GLY A 198 17.97 -8.53 -4.07
C GLY A 198 18.02 -8.28 -5.59
N ASP A 199 16.88 -8.01 -6.22
CA ASP A 199 16.82 -7.52 -7.59
C ASP A 199 17.42 -6.10 -7.66
N GLU A 200 18.68 -6.01 -8.10
CA GLU A 200 19.39 -4.75 -8.24
C GLU A 200 18.72 -3.77 -9.22
N GLU A 201 18.01 -4.28 -10.25
CA GLU A 201 17.30 -3.43 -11.20
C GLU A 201 16.06 -2.81 -10.55
N PHE A 202 15.31 -3.60 -9.77
CA PHE A 202 14.17 -3.10 -8.99
C PHE A 202 14.59 -2.07 -7.94
N ASP A 203 15.63 -2.37 -7.16
CA ASP A 203 16.12 -1.46 -6.12
C ASP A 203 16.60 -0.13 -6.75
N TYR A 204 17.33 -0.21 -7.87
CA TYR A 204 17.77 0.98 -8.60
C TYR A 204 16.59 1.76 -9.19
N MET A 205 15.58 1.08 -9.75
CA MET A 205 14.36 1.70 -10.27
C MET A 205 13.67 2.51 -9.17
N LEU A 206 13.39 1.87 -8.04
CA LEU A 206 12.64 2.47 -6.94
C LEU A 206 13.39 3.65 -6.32
N GLU A 207 14.68 3.49 -6.03
CA GLU A 207 15.51 4.58 -5.48
C GLU A 207 15.58 5.76 -6.47
N SER A 208 15.68 5.47 -7.76
CA SER A 208 15.74 6.50 -8.80
C SER A 208 14.41 7.23 -8.95
N VAL A 209 13.27 6.54 -8.89
CA VAL A 209 11.93 7.12 -8.92
C VAL A 209 11.68 7.98 -7.69
N GLU A 210 11.98 7.48 -6.48
CA GLU A 210 11.84 8.25 -5.24
C GLU A 210 12.68 9.53 -5.29
N ARG A 211 13.94 9.41 -5.73
CA ARG A 211 14.86 10.54 -5.90
C ARG A 211 14.32 11.56 -6.92
N SER A 212 13.76 11.09 -8.04
CA SER A 212 13.11 11.93 -9.04
C SER A 212 11.92 12.70 -8.46
N LEU A 213 11.02 12.02 -7.75
CA LEU A 213 9.84 12.63 -7.12
C LEU A 213 10.22 13.61 -6.00
N GLY A 214 11.26 13.31 -5.22
CA GLY A 214 11.76 14.19 -4.16
C GLY A 214 12.44 15.46 -4.69
N ARG A 215 13.01 15.42 -5.90
CA ARG A 215 13.68 16.55 -6.55
C ARG A 215 12.77 17.39 -7.43
N LEU A 216 11.61 16.84 -7.79
CA LEU A 216 10.61 17.51 -8.61
C LEU A 216 10.07 18.73 -7.85
N SER A 217 10.41 19.91 -8.33
CA SER A 217 9.92 21.15 -7.77
C SER A 217 8.72 21.67 -8.57
N ILE A 218 8.08 22.69 -7.99
CA ILE A 218 7.05 23.46 -8.65
C ILE A 218 7.59 24.14 -9.92
N PHE A 219 8.88 24.51 -9.95
CA PHE A 219 9.50 25.06 -11.16
C PHE A 219 9.49 24.02 -12.29
N ASP A 220 9.95 22.80 -12.02
CA ASP A 220 10.00 21.74 -13.04
C ASP A 220 8.58 21.37 -13.51
N SER A 221 7.61 21.36 -12.60
CA SER A 221 6.21 21.04 -12.90
C SER A 221 5.57 22.06 -13.85
N PHE A 222 5.90 23.35 -13.73
CA PHE A 222 5.28 24.42 -14.50
C PHE A 222 6.16 24.99 -15.63
N THR A 223 7.42 24.57 -15.71
CA THR A 223 8.34 24.97 -16.80
C THR A 223 7.93 24.32 -18.11
N PRO A 224 7.68 25.07 -19.19
CA PRO A 224 7.28 24.51 -20.48
C PRO A 224 8.21 23.39 -21.00
N PRO A 225 7.69 22.34 -21.65
CA PRO A 225 8.48 21.20 -22.13
C PRO A 225 9.61 21.58 -23.07
N TRP A 226 9.46 22.63 -23.89
CA TRP A 226 10.52 23.09 -24.78
C TRP A 226 11.74 23.65 -24.02
N ILE A 227 11.55 24.21 -22.81
CA ILE A 227 12.66 24.58 -21.91
C ILE A 227 13.26 23.31 -21.32
N LEU A 228 12.44 22.38 -20.82
CA LEU A 228 12.93 21.13 -20.24
C LEU A 228 13.74 20.28 -21.25
N LYS A 229 13.38 20.34 -22.53
CA LYS A 229 14.07 19.64 -23.63
C LYS A 229 15.26 20.41 -24.20
N SER A 230 15.50 21.66 -23.78
CA SER A 230 16.58 22.48 -24.33
C SER A 230 17.96 22.05 -23.83
N ASP A 231 18.98 22.13 -24.69
CA ASP A 231 20.34 21.65 -24.42
C ASP A 231 20.96 22.25 -23.15
N TRP A 232 20.73 23.55 -22.90
CA TRP A 232 21.26 24.24 -21.73
C TRP A 232 20.56 23.83 -20.40
N TRP A 233 19.35 23.26 -20.47
CA TRP A 233 18.58 22.79 -19.31
C TRP A 233 18.69 21.28 -19.08
N GLN A 234 19.29 20.53 -20.01
CA GLN A 234 19.37 19.06 -19.94
C GLN A 234 20.02 18.54 -18.66
N TRP A 235 20.96 19.28 -18.06
CA TRP A 235 21.57 18.88 -16.79
C TRP A 235 20.53 18.77 -15.67
N ARG A 236 19.60 19.75 -15.60
CA ARG A 236 18.53 19.79 -14.60
C ARG A 236 17.49 18.74 -14.92
N THR A 237 17.13 18.60 -16.20
CA THR A 237 16.18 17.59 -16.67
C THR A 237 16.66 16.19 -16.34
N LYS A 238 17.90 15.81 -16.67
CA LYS A 238 18.47 14.49 -16.32
C LYS A 238 18.54 14.29 -14.80
N TYR A 239 18.89 15.33 -14.06
CA TYR A 239 18.97 15.27 -12.59
C TYR A 239 17.61 15.02 -11.91
N VAL A 240 16.51 15.52 -12.51
CA VAL A 240 15.14 15.39 -11.99
C VAL A 240 14.41 14.20 -12.58
N PHE A 241 14.45 14.01 -13.89
CA PHE A 241 13.63 13.04 -14.63
C PHE A 241 14.35 11.74 -14.97
N GLY A 242 15.66 11.61 -14.72
CA GLY A 242 16.43 10.41 -15.08
C GLY A 242 15.88 9.09 -14.51
N GLY A 243 15.33 9.09 -13.29
CA GLY A 243 14.68 7.90 -12.73
C GLY A 243 13.37 7.55 -13.42
N LEU A 244 12.60 8.56 -13.84
CA LEU A 244 11.38 8.35 -14.60
C LEU A 244 11.67 7.91 -16.05
N GLU A 245 12.75 8.41 -16.66
CA GLU A 245 13.25 7.92 -17.95
C GLU A 245 13.70 6.46 -17.87
N PHE A 246 14.35 6.07 -16.77
CA PHE A 246 14.74 4.68 -16.53
C PHE A 246 13.51 3.76 -16.43
N LEU A 247 12.49 4.16 -15.67
CA LEU A 247 11.23 3.42 -15.55
C LEU A 247 10.53 3.27 -16.91
N LEU A 248 10.45 4.33 -17.71
CA LEU A 248 9.91 4.22 -19.07
C LEU A 248 10.75 3.27 -19.94
N GLY A 249 12.08 3.29 -19.78
CA GLY A 249 12.98 2.35 -20.43
C GLY A 249 12.70 0.90 -20.04
N MET A 250 12.39 0.62 -18.77
CA MET A 250 11.98 -0.72 -18.31
C MET A 250 10.67 -1.17 -18.97
N ALA A 251 9.65 -0.29 -18.99
CA ALA A 251 8.38 -0.60 -19.65
C ALA A 251 8.58 -0.96 -21.14
N LYS A 252 9.45 -0.22 -21.85
CA LYS A 252 9.81 -0.53 -23.24
C LYS A 252 10.49 -1.90 -23.38
N ARG A 253 11.47 -2.21 -22.53
CA ARG A 253 12.14 -3.52 -22.54
C ARG A 253 11.17 -4.67 -22.25
N GLN A 254 10.22 -4.48 -21.33
CA GLN A 254 9.19 -5.49 -21.05
C GLN A 254 8.28 -5.73 -22.26
N ILE A 255 7.88 -4.67 -22.97
CA ILE A 255 7.11 -4.78 -24.22
C ILE A 255 7.91 -5.53 -25.28
N GLU A 256 9.17 -5.16 -25.50
CA GLU A 256 10.06 -5.80 -26.48
C GLU A 256 10.20 -7.30 -26.20
N ARG A 257 10.51 -7.69 -24.95
CA ARG A 257 10.60 -9.10 -24.54
C ARG A 257 9.29 -9.86 -24.78
N ARG A 258 8.14 -9.26 -24.45
CA ARG A 258 6.84 -9.91 -24.65
C ARG A 258 6.51 -10.10 -26.13
N VAL A 259 6.79 -9.09 -26.96
CA VAL A 259 6.59 -9.19 -28.42
C VAL A 259 7.50 -10.26 -29.03
N GLU A 260 8.76 -10.33 -28.59
CA GLU A 260 9.69 -11.39 -29.01
C GLU A 260 9.19 -12.77 -28.58
N ALA A 261 8.77 -12.94 -27.33
CA ALA A 261 8.22 -14.19 -26.80
C ALA A 261 6.98 -14.66 -27.58
N ILE A 262 6.08 -13.75 -27.96
CA ILE A 262 4.93 -14.05 -28.82
C ILE A 262 5.39 -14.50 -30.21
N SER A 263 6.37 -13.80 -30.80
CA SER A 263 6.87 -14.12 -32.14
C SER A 263 7.58 -15.47 -32.21
N ASN A 264 8.25 -15.88 -31.12
CA ASN A 264 8.95 -17.15 -30.99
C ASN A 264 8.03 -18.30 -30.56
N GLY A 265 6.76 -18.01 -30.21
CA GLY A 265 5.80 -18.99 -29.72
C GLY A 265 6.00 -19.41 -28.26
N GLU A 266 6.81 -18.67 -27.49
CA GLU A 266 7.06 -18.88 -26.06
C GLU A 266 5.92 -18.32 -25.18
N HIS A 267 5.20 -17.30 -25.67
CA HIS A 267 4.02 -16.73 -25.02
C HIS A 267 2.82 -16.81 -25.96
N ALA A 268 1.73 -17.41 -25.50
CA ALA A 268 0.48 -17.50 -26.25
C ALA A 268 -0.58 -16.61 -25.60
N ILE A 269 -1.10 -15.64 -26.36
CA ILE A 269 -2.21 -14.81 -25.91
C ILE A 269 -3.51 -15.62 -26.05
N GLY A 270 -4.11 -16.00 -24.91
CA GLY A 270 -5.41 -16.67 -24.87
C GLY A 270 -6.57 -15.75 -25.28
N GLU A 271 -7.79 -16.31 -25.35
CA GLU A 271 -9.01 -15.51 -25.59
C GLU A 271 -9.28 -14.49 -24.47
N ASP A 272 -8.87 -14.83 -23.24
CA ASP A 272 -8.87 -13.94 -22.08
C ASP A 272 -7.43 -13.48 -21.83
N ALA A 273 -7.19 -12.17 -21.83
CA ALA A 273 -5.88 -11.61 -21.49
C ALA A 273 -5.50 -11.91 -20.03
N GLU A 274 -4.26 -12.33 -19.80
CA GLU A 274 -3.74 -12.64 -18.45
C GLU A 274 -3.24 -11.40 -17.70
N ASP A 275 -2.82 -10.37 -18.46
CA ASP A 275 -2.34 -9.08 -17.95
C ASP A 275 -2.71 -7.91 -18.87
N PHE A 276 -2.40 -6.70 -18.41
CA PHE A 276 -2.72 -5.47 -19.13
C PHE A 276 -2.03 -5.38 -20.50
N LEU A 277 -0.78 -5.82 -20.58
CA LEU A 277 0.01 -5.80 -21.81
C LEU A 277 -0.68 -6.67 -22.88
N ASP A 278 -1.04 -7.90 -22.55
CA ASP A 278 -1.77 -8.80 -23.46
C ASP A 278 -3.11 -8.19 -23.89
N ALA A 279 -3.88 -7.64 -22.94
CA ALA A 279 -5.15 -6.98 -23.26
C ALA A 279 -4.95 -5.83 -24.26
N PHE A 280 -3.87 -5.08 -24.13
CA PHE A 280 -3.56 -3.96 -25.02
C PHE A 280 -3.13 -4.45 -26.41
N LEU A 281 -2.32 -5.52 -26.49
CA LEU A 281 -1.95 -6.12 -27.77
C LEU A 281 -3.16 -6.71 -28.50
N ILE A 282 -4.10 -7.34 -27.80
CA ILE A 282 -5.38 -7.81 -28.38
C ILE A 282 -6.16 -6.63 -28.95
N LYS A 283 -6.24 -5.51 -28.23
CA LYS A 283 -6.91 -4.29 -28.68
C LYS A 283 -6.22 -3.69 -29.93
N MET A 284 -4.89 -3.66 -29.95
CA MET A 284 -4.11 -3.21 -31.10
C MET A 284 -4.37 -4.08 -32.35
N ASP A 285 -4.39 -5.40 -32.19
CA ASP A 285 -4.70 -6.33 -33.27
C ASP A 285 -6.13 -6.17 -33.78
N LYS A 286 -7.09 -6.01 -32.86
CA LYS A 286 -8.48 -5.73 -33.21
C LYS A 286 -8.61 -4.44 -34.04
N ASP A 287 -7.96 -3.36 -33.63
CA ASP A 287 -8.03 -2.08 -34.36
C ASP A 287 -7.44 -2.20 -35.77
N LYS A 288 -6.37 -2.99 -35.93
CA LYS A 288 -5.81 -3.32 -37.25
C LYS A 288 -6.78 -4.11 -38.11
N ARG A 289 -7.45 -5.13 -37.54
CA ARG A 289 -8.46 -5.94 -38.25
C ARG A 289 -9.69 -5.14 -38.64
N ASP A 290 -10.10 -4.19 -37.80
CA ASP A 290 -11.22 -3.28 -38.04
C ASP A 290 -10.84 -2.13 -39.02
N GLY A 291 -9.58 -2.06 -39.46
CA GLY A 291 -9.10 -1.09 -40.45
C GLY A 291 -8.95 0.35 -39.92
N ILE A 292 -8.75 0.53 -38.61
CA ILE A 292 -8.57 1.84 -37.99
C ILE A 292 -7.16 2.39 -38.34
N VAL A 293 -7.11 3.44 -39.16
CA VAL A 293 -5.85 3.99 -39.70
C VAL A 293 -5.03 4.77 -38.66
N ASP A 294 -5.69 5.53 -37.78
CA ASP A 294 -5.06 6.41 -36.79
C ASP A 294 -5.39 5.98 -35.35
N SER A 295 -5.23 4.69 -35.03
CA SER A 295 -5.51 4.20 -33.67
C SER A 295 -4.52 4.80 -32.65
N SER A 296 -5.06 5.26 -31.52
CA SER A 296 -4.26 5.69 -30.37
C SER A 296 -3.54 4.52 -29.68
N PHE A 297 -3.97 3.29 -29.95
CA PHE A 297 -3.38 2.05 -29.41
C PHE A 297 -2.19 1.63 -30.27
N ASN A 298 -0.99 1.98 -29.82
CA ASN A 298 0.29 1.60 -30.40
C ASN A 298 1.32 1.31 -29.30
N LEU A 299 2.49 0.78 -29.67
CA LEU A 299 3.52 0.37 -28.70
C LEU A 299 4.06 1.54 -27.86
N ASP A 300 4.15 2.75 -28.43
CA ASP A 300 4.56 3.93 -27.66
C ASP A 300 3.51 4.31 -26.62
N SER A 301 2.23 4.33 -26.99
CA SER A 301 1.14 4.57 -26.04
C SER A 301 1.10 3.50 -24.96
N LEU A 302 1.33 2.23 -25.31
CA LEU A 302 1.42 1.13 -24.34
C LEU A 302 2.56 1.36 -23.35
N ALA A 303 3.75 1.75 -23.82
CA ALA A 303 4.89 2.05 -22.94
C ALA A 303 4.58 3.18 -21.94
N ILE A 304 3.92 4.24 -22.39
CA ILE A 304 3.49 5.34 -21.51
C ILE A 304 2.38 4.90 -20.55
N ASP A 305 1.43 4.08 -20.98
CA ASP A 305 0.37 3.56 -20.11
C ASP A 305 0.92 2.62 -19.03
N LEU A 306 1.84 1.70 -19.39
CA LEU A 306 2.53 0.85 -18.41
C LEU A 306 3.33 1.69 -17.41
N PHE A 307 4.07 2.70 -17.89
CA PHE A 307 4.76 3.66 -17.04
C PHE A 307 3.82 4.39 -16.08
N ASP A 308 2.68 4.87 -16.57
CA ASP A 308 1.68 5.58 -15.76
C ASP A 308 1.07 4.69 -14.69
N LEU A 309 0.65 3.48 -15.08
CA LEU A 309 0.00 2.53 -14.17
C LEU A 309 0.96 2.01 -13.11
N TRP A 310 2.20 1.70 -13.47
CA TRP A 310 3.21 1.24 -12.52
C TRP A 310 3.58 2.35 -11.53
N LEU A 311 3.92 3.55 -12.03
CA LEU A 311 4.30 4.68 -11.17
C LEU A 311 3.19 5.06 -10.17
N ALA A 312 1.93 5.08 -10.65
CA ALA A 312 0.79 5.42 -9.80
C ALA A 312 0.45 4.31 -8.80
N GLY A 313 0.48 3.06 -9.24
CA GLY A 313 0.12 1.89 -8.43
C GLY A 313 1.14 1.55 -7.35
N GLN A 314 2.42 1.80 -7.63
CA GLN A 314 3.52 1.51 -6.71
C GLN A 314 3.60 2.51 -5.55
N GLU A 315 4.03 3.73 -5.86
CA GLU A 315 4.52 4.68 -4.85
C GLU A 315 3.44 5.05 -3.83
N THR A 316 2.20 5.21 -4.30
CA THR A 316 1.12 5.71 -3.45
C THR A 316 0.59 4.64 -2.50
N THR A 317 0.48 3.39 -2.96
CA THR A 317 -0.05 2.30 -2.15
C THR A 317 0.98 1.81 -1.16
N SER A 318 2.24 1.64 -1.56
CA SER A 318 3.32 1.22 -0.65
C SER A 318 3.52 2.24 0.48
N THR A 319 3.56 3.54 0.15
CA THR A 319 3.65 4.61 1.15
C THR A 319 2.45 4.61 2.11
N THR A 320 1.25 4.29 1.62
CA THR A 320 0.05 4.20 2.47
C THR A 320 0.14 2.99 3.41
N MET A 321 0.69 1.86 2.98
CA MET A 321 0.93 0.69 3.85
C MET A 321 1.95 0.98 4.96
N VAL A 322 3.01 1.71 4.64
CA VAL A 322 3.97 2.16 5.66
C VAL A 322 3.26 3.07 6.66
N TRP A 323 2.45 4.03 6.22
CA TRP A 323 1.62 4.84 7.11
C TRP A 323 0.63 4.01 7.95
N ALA A 324 0.04 2.94 7.38
CA ALA A 324 -0.85 2.04 8.09
C ALA A 324 -0.13 1.44 9.31
N CYS A 325 1.07 0.89 9.11
CA CYS A 325 1.87 0.37 10.20
C CYS A 325 2.26 1.44 11.23
N VAL A 326 2.60 2.67 10.81
CA VAL A 326 2.84 3.78 11.76
C VAL A 326 1.59 4.04 12.61
N CYS A 327 0.41 4.11 12.02
CA CYS A 327 -0.84 4.34 12.76
C CYS A 327 -1.11 3.20 13.76
N LEU A 328 -1.01 1.95 13.30
CA LEU A 328 -1.31 0.76 14.09
C LEU A 328 -0.30 0.54 15.24
N LEU A 329 0.99 0.79 15.02
CA LEU A 329 2.02 0.71 16.05
C LEU A 329 1.80 1.70 17.20
N ASN A 330 1.15 2.84 16.93
CA ASN A 330 0.82 3.83 17.95
C ASN A 330 -0.53 3.55 18.65
N HIS A 331 -1.33 2.61 18.14
CA HIS A 331 -2.71 2.35 18.59
C HIS A 331 -2.96 0.84 18.74
N PRO A 332 -2.28 0.16 19.69
CA PRO A 332 -2.45 -1.27 19.91
C PRO A 332 -3.89 -1.68 20.27
N GLU A 333 -4.68 -0.78 20.84
CA GLU A 333 -6.11 -0.97 21.10
C GLU A 333 -6.93 -1.13 19.81
N VAL A 334 -6.57 -0.39 18.75
CA VAL A 334 -7.18 -0.53 17.43
C VAL A 334 -6.80 -1.88 16.81
N VAL A 335 -5.54 -2.31 16.95
CA VAL A 335 -5.09 -3.63 16.48
C VAL A 335 -5.84 -4.76 17.18
N ALA A 336 -6.06 -4.65 18.50
CA ALA A 336 -6.81 -5.64 19.27
C ALA A 336 -8.27 -5.76 18.80
N GLU A 337 -8.93 -4.63 18.55
CA GLU A 337 -10.32 -4.60 18.08
C GLU A 337 -10.45 -5.09 16.62
N LEU A 338 -9.51 -4.73 15.74
CA LEU A 338 -9.42 -5.28 14.39
C LEU A 338 -9.26 -6.79 14.43
N ARG A 339 -8.34 -7.30 15.25
CA ARG A 339 -8.14 -8.75 15.36
C ARG A 339 -9.40 -9.45 15.86
N ARG A 340 -10.11 -8.88 16.82
CA ARG A 340 -11.39 -9.42 17.32
C ARG A 340 -12.42 -9.53 16.19
N GLU A 341 -12.66 -8.44 15.46
CA GLU A 341 -13.58 -8.41 14.31
C GLU A 341 -13.19 -9.43 13.23
N LEU A 342 -11.91 -9.45 12.85
CA LEU A 342 -11.43 -10.31 11.76
C LEU A 342 -11.48 -11.79 12.13
N LEU A 343 -11.18 -12.15 13.38
CA LEU A 343 -11.31 -13.54 13.86
C LEU A 343 -12.76 -13.99 13.88
N GLU A 344 -13.70 -13.10 14.24
CA GLU A 344 -15.14 -13.40 14.23
C GLU A 344 -15.62 -13.69 12.80
N VAL A 345 -15.25 -12.86 11.83
CA VAL A 345 -15.68 -13.00 10.43
C VAL A 345 -15.04 -14.19 9.71
N THR A 346 -13.77 -14.46 9.99
CA THR A 346 -13.02 -15.55 9.34
C THR A 346 -13.12 -16.89 10.08
N GLY A 347 -13.66 -16.90 11.30
CA GLY A 347 -13.55 -18.04 12.22
C GLY A 347 -12.10 -18.34 12.64
N GLY A 348 -11.15 -17.47 12.28
CA GLY A 348 -9.71 -17.67 12.48
C GLY A 348 -9.08 -18.80 11.65
N THR A 349 -9.81 -19.47 10.77
CA THR A 349 -9.32 -20.65 10.02
C THR A 349 -8.99 -20.37 8.57
N ARG A 350 -9.47 -19.26 8.01
CA ARG A 350 -9.25 -18.85 6.61
C ARG A 350 -8.73 -17.42 6.54
N CYS A 351 -8.13 -17.08 5.40
CA CYS A 351 -7.78 -15.70 5.07
C CYS A 351 -9.03 -14.81 4.95
N LEU A 352 -8.83 -13.52 5.17
CA LEU A 352 -9.77 -12.47 4.82
C LEU A 352 -9.86 -12.32 3.30
N THR A 353 -11.07 -12.18 2.77
CA THR A 353 -11.37 -12.01 1.35
C THR A 353 -12.15 -10.72 1.10
N LEU A 354 -12.23 -10.24 -0.15
CA LEU A 354 -13.01 -9.03 -0.48
C LEU A 354 -14.51 -9.21 -0.23
N ARG A 355 -15.01 -10.46 -0.21
CA ARG A 355 -16.41 -10.79 0.12
C ARG A 355 -16.76 -10.49 1.56
N ASP A 356 -15.77 -10.43 2.44
CA ASP A 356 -15.95 -10.15 3.87
C ASP A 356 -16.14 -8.66 4.16
N LYS A 357 -15.85 -7.78 3.19
CA LYS A 357 -15.87 -6.32 3.36
C LYS A 357 -17.16 -5.77 3.99
N PRO A 358 -18.37 -6.24 3.65
CA PRO A 358 -19.60 -5.78 4.31
C PRO A 358 -19.71 -6.16 5.79
N ASN A 359 -18.96 -7.18 6.24
CA ASN A 359 -19.02 -7.72 7.60
C ASN A 359 -17.84 -7.25 8.48
N THR A 360 -16.95 -6.40 7.96
CA THR A 360 -15.78 -5.85 8.67
C THR A 360 -15.82 -4.31 8.75
N PRO A 361 -16.89 -3.72 9.30
CA PRO A 361 -17.06 -2.27 9.32
C PRO A 361 -15.92 -1.54 10.02
N TYR A 362 -15.33 -2.11 11.08
CA TYR A 362 -14.23 -1.49 11.82
C TYR A 362 -12.92 -1.48 11.01
N LEU A 363 -12.61 -2.55 10.28
CA LEU A 363 -11.50 -2.54 9.32
C LEU A 363 -11.70 -1.49 8.22
N ASN A 364 -12.91 -1.37 7.66
CA ASN A 364 -13.19 -0.34 6.66
C ASN A 364 -13.01 1.08 7.22
N ALA A 365 -13.50 1.33 8.44
CA ALA A 365 -13.34 2.59 9.14
C ALA A 365 -11.86 2.90 9.43
N THR A 366 -11.08 1.90 9.84
CA THR A 366 -9.65 2.02 10.10
C THR A 366 -8.89 2.37 8.81
N ILE A 367 -9.17 1.69 7.69
CA ILE A 367 -8.52 1.99 6.41
C ILE A 367 -8.84 3.42 5.96
N ASN A 368 -10.10 3.86 6.11
CA ASN A 368 -10.48 5.24 5.81
C ASN A 368 -9.71 6.25 6.66
N GLU A 369 -9.52 5.98 7.95
CA GLU A 369 -8.74 6.84 8.84
C GLU A 369 -7.23 6.82 8.52
N ILE A 370 -6.68 5.65 8.15
CA ILE A 370 -5.30 5.53 7.66
C ILE A 370 -5.12 6.41 6.43
N GLN A 371 -6.04 6.34 5.46
CA GLN A 371 -5.96 7.16 4.25
C GLN A 371 -6.07 8.66 4.55
N ARG A 372 -6.89 9.06 5.53
CA ARG A 372 -7.02 10.45 5.97
C ARG A 372 -5.74 10.97 6.65
N ILE A 373 -5.13 10.17 7.52
CA ILE A 373 -3.89 10.53 8.21
C ILE A 373 -2.71 10.54 7.26
N ALA A 374 -2.56 9.50 6.43
CA ALA A 374 -1.53 9.43 5.41
C ALA A 374 -1.67 10.61 4.45
N SER A 375 -2.86 10.80 3.88
CA SER A 375 -3.23 11.86 2.93
C SER A 375 -2.09 12.14 1.95
N ILE A 376 -1.70 11.10 1.21
CA ILE A 376 -0.44 11.04 0.46
C ILE A 376 -0.18 12.29 -0.38
N PHE A 377 -1.21 12.83 -1.05
CA PHE A 377 -1.12 14.09 -1.79
C PHE A 377 -1.58 15.29 -0.95
N ASN A 378 -0.73 16.32 -0.89
CA ASN A 378 -1.13 17.62 -0.32
C ASN A 378 -2.16 18.33 -1.20
N THR A 379 -1.96 18.29 -2.50
CA THR A 379 -2.75 19.00 -3.51
C THR A 379 -3.12 18.01 -4.62
N ASN A 380 -4.35 18.11 -5.13
CA ASN A 380 -4.79 17.28 -6.25
C ASN A 380 -4.01 17.64 -7.53
N ILE A 381 -3.99 16.73 -8.49
CA ILE A 381 -3.33 16.99 -9.78
C ILE A 381 -4.08 18.11 -10.51
N PHE A 382 -3.32 19.14 -10.88
CA PHE A 382 -3.81 20.36 -11.50
C PHE A 382 -4.65 20.12 -12.77
N ARG A 383 -5.65 20.96 -12.93
CA ARG A 383 -6.56 21.02 -14.08
C ARG A 383 -6.53 22.43 -14.67
N ILE A 384 -6.98 22.58 -15.90
CA ILE A 384 -7.04 23.87 -16.59
C ILE A 384 -8.45 24.14 -17.09
N LEU A 385 -8.90 25.39 -17.03
CA LEU A 385 -10.14 25.84 -17.63
C LEU A 385 -9.93 26.17 -19.11
N GLU A 386 -10.75 25.61 -19.99
CA GLU A 386 -10.77 25.96 -21.42
C GLU A 386 -11.76 27.09 -21.74
N GLU A 387 -12.71 27.34 -20.83
CA GLU A 387 -13.71 28.40 -20.92
C GLU A 387 -13.86 29.12 -19.58
N ASP A 388 -14.40 30.35 -19.62
CA ASP A 388 -14.71 31.12 -18.42
C ASP A 388 -15.75 30.37 -17.57
N ALA A 389 -15.49 30.21 -16.28
CA ALA A 389 -16.34 29.42 -15.40
C ALA A 389 -16.57 30.10 -14.05
N LEU A 390 -17.79 29.98 -13.52
CA LEU A 390 -18.09 30.42 -12.15
C LEU A 390 -17.48 29.41 -11.15
N ILE A 391 -16.78 29.87 -10.12
CA ILE A 391 -16.35 29.09 -8.96
C ILE A 391 -16.70 29.89 -7.71
N ASP A 392 -17.51 29.34 -6.80
CA ASP A 392 -17.93 30.01 -5.56
C ASP A 392 -18.44 31.45 -5.79
N GLY A 393 -19.29 31.62 -6.81
CA GLY A 393 -19.87 32.93 -7.19
C GLY A 393 -18.91 33.89 -7.91
N GLN A 394 -17.69 33.49 -8.23
CA GLN A 394 -16.69 34.33 -8.92
C GLN A 394 -16.39 33.80 -10.31
N ILE A 395 -16.35 34.68 -11.32
CA ILE A 395 -15.95 34.29 -12.68
C ILE A 395 -14.43 34.12 -12.71
N VAL A 396 -14.00 32.92 -13.11
CA VAL A 396 -12.60 32.58 -13.33
C VAL A 396 -12.39 32.42 -14.84
N SER A 397 -11.46 33.18 -15.40
CA SER A 397 -11.23 33.16 -16.85
C SER A 397 -10.59 31.86 -17.35
N ALA A 398 -10.87 31.53 -18.62
CA ALA A 398 -10.19 30.49 -19.38
C ALA A 398 -8.66 30.64 -19.29
N GLY A 399 -7.96 29.51 -19.28
CA GLY A 399 -6.52 29.41 -19.09
C GLY A 399 -6.08 29.40 -17.61
N ALA A 400 -6.98 29.66 -16.67
CA ALA A 400 -6.67 29.50 -15.25
C ALA A 400 -6.47 28.02 -14.89
N VAL A 401 -5.37 27.74 -14.18
CA VAL A 401 -5.11 26.43 -13.61
C VAL A 401 -5.78 26.34 -12.25
N PHE A 402 -6.33 25.19 -11.88
CA PHE A 402 -7.00 25.01 -10.59
C PHE A 402 -6.75 23.63 -9.99
N THR A 403 -6.94 23.53 -8.68
CA THR A 403 -6.76 22.28 -7.92
C THR A 403 -7.52 22.30 -6.59
N ALA A 404 -7.86 21.11 -6.07
CA ALA A 404 -8.38 20.93 -4.72
C ALA A 404 -7.25 20.63 -3.72
N GLN A 405 -7.30 21.25 -2.54
CA GLN A 405 -6.32 21.06 -1.47
C GLN A 405 -6.66 19.83 -0.62
N ILE A 406 -6.32 18.62 -1.11
CA ILE A 406 -6.69 17.33 -0.50
C ILE A 406 -6.34 17.27 0.99
N SER A 407 -5.07 17.45 1.34
CA SER A 407 -4.64 17.30 2.74
C SER A 407 -5.20 18.39 3.67
N LEU A 408 -5.47 19.59 3.13
CA LEU A 408 -6.15 20.65 3.89
C LEU A 408 -7.62 20.31 4.17
N LEU A 409 -8.29 19.63 3.23
CA LEU A 409 -9.66 19.17 3.40
C LEU A 409 -9.74 17.98 4.37
N HIS A 410 -8.75 17.09 4.38
CA HIS A 410 -8.65 15.98 5.33
C HIS A 410 -8.31 16.40 6.76
N THR A 411 -7.85 17.64 6.95
CA THR A 411 -7.59 18.27 8.24
C THR A 411 -8.55 19.42 8.55
N ASP A 412 -9.69 19.50 7.85
CA ASP A 412 -10.71 20.48 8.19
C ASP A 412 -11.41 20.08 9.50
N GLU A 413 -11.17 20.80 10.60
CA GLU A 413 -11.80 20.56 11.91
C GLU A 413 -13.34 20.65 11.87
N ALA A 414 -13.91 21.37 10.89
CA ALA A 414 -15.36 21.41 10.73
C ALA A 414 -15.94 20.08 10.24
N VAL A 415 -15.12 19.24 9.58
CA VAL A 415 -15.51 17.94 9.01
C VAL A 415 -14.95 16.80 9.85
N PHE A 416 -13.64 16.84 10.14
CA PHE A 416 -12.91 15.84 10.89
C PHE A 416 -12.49 16.43 12.25
N LYS A 417 -13.37 16.31 13.26
CA LYS A 417 -13.08 16.80 14.62
C LYS A 417 -11.86 16.11 15.21
N ASP A 418 -11.03 16.84 15.94
CA ASP A 418 -9.75 16.34 16.48
C ASP A 418 -8.91 15.73 15.35
N ASN A 419 -8.68 16.51 14.29
CA ASN A 419 -8.13 15.99 13.03
C ASN A 419 -6.73 15.37 13.15
N THR A 420 -6.00 15.68 14.23
CA THR A 420 -4.65 15.18 14.49
C THR A 420 -4.64 13.80 15.14
N LYS A 421 -5.76 13.36 15.71
CA LYS A 421 -5.89 12.04 16.33
C LYS A 421 -6.27 11.00 15.28
N PHE A 422 -5.60 9.85 15.35
CA PHE A 422 -6.01 8.66 14.62
C PHE A 422 -7.16 8.00 15.38
N ASP A 423 -8.37 8.06 14.83
CA ASP A 423 -9.57 7.50 15.43
C ASP A 423 -10.46 6.87 14.35
N PRO A 424 -10.43 5.53 14.18
CA PRO A 424 -11.34 4.83 13.28
C PRO A 424 -12.83 5.04 13.63
N GLY A 425 -13.16 5.27 14.91
CA GLY A 425 -14.53 5.41 15.41
C GLY A 425 -15.32 6.51 14.69
N ARG A 426 -14.66 7.59 14.25
CA ARG A 426 -15.32 8.67 13.51
C ARG A 426 -16.03 8.19 12.23
N PHE A 427 -15.47 7.21 11.54
CA PHE A 427 -16.07 6.64 10.33
C PHE A 427 -17.16 5.61 10.63
N MET A 428 -17.18 5.06 11.85
CA MET A 428 -18.28 4.21 12.35
C MET A 428 -19.49 5.05 12.75
N GLU A 429 -19.25 6.20 13.39
CA GLU A 429 -20.30 7.11 13.86
C GLU A 429 -20.98 7.88 12.72
N ASN A 430 -20.23 8.23 11.68
CA ASN A 430 -20.71 9.06 10.58
C ASN A 430 -20.24 8.58 9.21
N ASN A 431 -21.06 7.73 8.58
CA ASN A 431 -20.84 7.25 7.22
C ASN A 431 -20.76 8.37 6.15
N ASN A 432 -21.22 9.60 6.44
CA ASN A 432 -21.05 10.71 5.49
C ASN A 432 -19.60 11.21 5.42
N LEU A 433 -18.73 10.89 6.38
CA LEU A 433 -17.33 11.29 6.35
C LEU A 433 -16.57 10.67 5.17
N GLU A 434 -16.95 9.46 4.75
CA GLU A 434 -16.34 8.80 3.59
C GLU A 434 -16.47 9.66 2.32
N LYS A 435 -17.60 10.39 2.16
CA LYS A 435 -17.82 11.29 1.02
C LYS A 435 -16.90 12.53 1.03
N ASN A 436 -16.35 12.87 2.20
CA ASN A 436 -15.40 13.96 2.38
C ASN A 436 -13.94 13.48 2.32
N LEU A 437 -13.71 12.16 2.40
CA LEU A 437 -12.39 11.54 2.26
C LEU A 437 -12.01 11.40 0.77
N ILE A 438 -11.46 12.46 0.21
CA ILE A 438 -11.11 12.54 -1.21
C ILE A 438 -9.67 12.07 -1.54
N ALA A 439 -9.19 11.01 -0.88
CA ALA A 439 -7.82 10.50 -1.04
C ALA A 439 -7.48 10.12 -2.51
N PHE A 440 -8.50 9.72 -3.27
CA PHE A 440 -8.39 9.35 -4.68
C PHE A 440 -8.77 10.48 -5.66
N GLY A 441 -8.88 11.72 -5.17
CA GLY A 441 -9.38 12.84 -5.95
C GLY A 441 -10.89 12.78 -6.17
N LEU A 442 -11.38 13.50 -7.19
CA LEU A 442 -12.82 13.73 -7.41
C LEU A 442 -13.21 13.70 -8.89
N GLY A 443 -14.41 13.20 -9.16
CA GLY A 443 -15.11 13.31 -10.45
C GLY A 443 -14.50 12.48 -11.58
N LYS A 444 -14.70 12.91 -12.84
CA LYS A 444 -14.29 12.13 -14.04
C LYS A 444 -12.80 11.75 -14.08
N ARG A 445 -11.96 12.52 -13.40
CA ARG A 445 -10.51 12.37 -13.32
C ARG A 445 -10.05 11.83 -11.95
N SER A 446 -10.94 11.20 -11.19
CA SER A 446 -10.58 10.45 -9.98
C SER A 446 -9.60 9.33 -10.32
N CYS A 447 -8.89 8.83 -9.30
CA CYS A 447 -7.90 7.78 -9.44
C CYS A 447 -8.45 6.59 -10.25
N LEU A 448 -7.68 6.17 -11.25
CA LEU A 448 -8.04 5.01 -12.07
C LEU A 448 -7.93 3.70 -11.27
N GLY A 449 -6.90 3.61 -10.42
CA GLY A 449 -6.60 2.43 -9.60
C GLY A 449 -7.25 2.41 -8.22
N GLU A 450 -8.29 3.22 -7.96
CA GLU A 450 -8.93 3.29 -6.64
C GLU A 450 -9.41 1.92 -6.14
N SER A 451 -9.99 1.11 -7.03
CA SER A 451 -10.49 -0.24 -6.71
C SER A 451 -9.36 -1.19 -6.31
N LEU A 452 -8.25 -1.19 -7.06
CA LEU A 452 -7.05 -1.99 -6.76
C LEU A 452 -6.42 -1.56 -5.43
N ALA A 453 -6.15 -0.25 -5.26
CA ALA A 453 -5.56 0.27 -4.02
C ALA A 453 -6.42 -0.04 -2.78
N LYS A 454 -7.75 0.11 -2.87
CA LYS A 454 -8.66 -0.26 -1.77
C LYS A 454 -8.65 -1.76 -1.49
N ALA A 455 -8.51 -2.60 -2.52
CA ALA A 455 -8.40 -4.04 -2.36
C ALA A 455 -7.08 -4.43 -1.68
N GLU A 456 -5.95 -3.87 -2.11
CA GLU A 456 -4.64 -4.07 -1.50
C GLU A 456 -4.65 -3.65 -0.03
N LEU A 457 -5.05 -2.41 0.27
CA LEU A 457 -5.15 -1.89 1.64
C LEU A 457 -5.99 -2.80 2.54
N TYR A 458 -7.13 -3.28 2.04
CA TYR A 458 -8.03 -4.14 2.78
C TYR A 458 -7.45 -5.54 3.03
N LEU A 459 -7.01 -6.21 1.96
CA LEU A 459 -6.54 -7.59 2.03
C LEU A 459 -5.23 -7.70 2.79
N ILE A 460 -4.25 -6.84 2.49
CA ILE A 460 -2.93 -6.91 3.12
C ILE A 460 -3.03 -6.47 4.58
N THR A 461 -3.66 -5.34 4.91
CA THR A 461 -3.78 -4.90 6.31
C THR A 461 -4.55 -5.91 7.16
N GLY A 462 -5.69 -6.40 6.66
CA GLY A 462 -6.51 -7.35 7.40
C GLY A 462 -5.82 -8.70 7.62
N ASN A 463 -5.22 -9.28 6.58
CA ASN A 463 -4.50 -10.55 6.74
C ASN A 463 -3.21 -10.39 7.56
N LEU A 464 -2.51 -9.26 7.46
CA LEU A 464 -1.34 -8.98 8.31
C LEU A 464 -1.69 -9.01 9.81
N ILE A 465 -2.84 -8.44 10.21
CA ILE A 465 -3.31 -8.43 11.60
C ILE A 465 -3.75 -9.82 12.09
N LEU A 466 -4.27 -10.65 11.18
CA LEU A 466 -4.63 -12.05 11.46
C LEU A 466 -3.37 -12.92 11.64
N ASP A 467 -2.39 -12.73 10.78
CA ASP A 467 -1.22 -13.59 10.68
C ASP A 467 -0.10 -13.19 11.66
N PHE A 468 -0.01 -11.92 12.05
CA PHE A 468 1.10 -11.37 12.82
C PHE A 468 0.67 -10.36 13.89
N ASP A 469 1.51 -10.23 14.92
CA ASP A 469 1.57 -9.04 15.77
C ASP A 469 2.41 -7.94 15.08
N LEU A 470 2.35 -6.70 15.59
CA LEU A 470 3.11 -5.56 15.08
C LEU A 470 3.96 -4.98 16.19
N GLU A 471 5.29 -4.96 16.00
CA GLU A 471 6.22 -4.42 17.00
C GLU A 471 7.28 -3.54 16.35
N PRO A 472 7.59 -2.36 16.91
CA PRO A 472 8.63 -1.50 16.39
C PRO A 472 10.02 -2.08 16.75
N ILE A 473 10.96 -2.00 15.82
CA ILE A 473 12.37 -2.25 16.13
C ILE A 473 13.02 -0.90 16.43
N GLY A 474 13.12 -0.57 17.72
CA GLY A 474 13.58 0.73 18.20
C GLY A 474 12.41 1.62 18.65
N PRO A 475 12.53 2.96 18.55
CA PRO A 475 11.44 3.85 18.95
C PRO A 475 10.21 3.66 18.06
N VAL A 476 9.02 3.77 18.64
CA VAL A 476 7.76 3.80 17.89
C VAL A 476 7.81 4.98 16.92
N PRO A 477 7.58 4.79 15.61
CA PRO A 477 7.56 5.88 14.65
C PRO A 477 6.42 6.86 14.96
N GLU A 478 6.69 8.16 14.97
CA GLU A 478 5.66 9.18 15.19
C GLU A 478 4.69 9.27 14.01
N ILE A 479 3.40 9.56 14.27
CA ILE A 479 2.41 9.90 13.24
C ILE A 479 2.68 11.33 12.74
N LYS A 480 3.79 11.51 12.03
CA LYS A 480 4.25 12.80 11.54
C LYS A 480 5.05 12.65 10.26
N THR A 481 4.74 13.50 9.27
CA THR A 481 5.41 13.41 7.98
C THR A 481 6.84 13.95 8.05
N THR A 482 7.77 13.27 7.38
CA THR A 482 9.16 13.71 7.19
C THR A 482 9.31 14.76 6.08
N THR A 483 8.28 14.94 5.25
CA THR A 483 8.25 15.88 4.12
C THR A 483 7.17 16.95 4.28
N PRO A 484 7.19 17.76 5.36
CA PRO A 484 6.13 18.75 5.62
C PRO A 484 6.01 19.81 4.51
N PHE A 485 7.06 20.01 3.71
CA PHE A 485 7.09 20.94 2.56
C PHE A 485 6.96 20.23 1.20
N GLY A 486 6.89 18.90 1.18
CA GLY A 486 6.88 18.11 -0.05
C GLY A 486 5.53 18.15 -0.77
N LEU A 487 5.52 17.69 -2.02
CA LEU A 487 4.28 17.45 -2.76
C LEU A 487 3.49 16.28 -2.16
N MET A 488 4.23 15.26 -1.70
CA MET A 488 3.69 14.06 -1.06
C MET A 488 4.09 13.99 0.41
N LYS A 489 3.21 13.42 1.23
CA LYS A 489 3.45 13.16 2.66
C LYS A 489 4.13 11.80 2.86
N ARG A 490 5.42 11.83 3.19
CA ARG A 490 6.22 10.63 3.49
C ARG A 490 6.14 10.27 4.99
N PRO A 491 6.07 8.98 5.33
CA PRO A 491 6.18 8.51 6.72
C PRO A 491 7.64 8.62 7.22
N PRO A 492 7.88 8.46 8.53
CA PRO A 492 9.22 8.18 9.05
C PRO A 492 9.77 6.86 8.49
N SER A 493 11.09 6.76 8.38
CA SER A 493 11.79 5.49 8.11
C SER A 493 12.00 4.75 9.42
N TYR A 494 11.63 3.47 9.45
CA TYR A 494 11.74 2.62 10.64
C TYR A 494 11.79 1.13 10.24
N ASN A 495 12.29 0.33 11.17
CA ASN A 495 12.24 -1.12 11.09
C ASN A 495 11.07 -1.65 11.92
N ILE A 496 10.43 -2.70 11.44
CA ILE A 496 9.29 -3.34 12.07
C ILE A 496 9.54 -4.83 12.20
N ARG A 497 9.05 -5.40 13.30
CA ARG A 497 8.99 -6.83 13.54
C ARG A 497 7.54 -7.29 13.43
N PHE A 498 7.34 -8.41 12.73
CA PHE A 498 6.08 -9.14 12.66
C PHE A 498 6.21 -10.47 13.42
N PRO A 499 5.97 -10.51 14.74
CA PRO A 499 5.96 -11.76 15.50
C PRO A 499 4.81 -12.65 15.06
N VAL A 500 5.03 -13.96 15.07
CA VAL A 500 3.93 -14.92 14.93
C VAL A 500 3.11 -14.89 16.23
N PRO A 501 1.78 -14.68 16.18
CA PRO A 501 1.00 -14.48 17.38
C PRO A 501 1.06 -15.72 18.26
N VAL A 502 1.48 -15.55 19.51
CA VAL A 502 1.52 -16.64 20.49
C VAL A 502 0.12 -16.85 21.04
N TYR A 503 -0.73 -17.56 20.30
CA TYR A 503 -2.01 -17.98 20.88
C TYR A 503 -1.76 -19.08 21.91
N THR A 504 -2.41 -18.98 23.08
CA THR A 504 -2.27 -20.00 24.13
C THR A 504 -2.76 -21.36 23.63
N ILE A 505 -2.24 -22.48 24.19
CA ILE A 505 -2.78 -23.83 23.90
C ILE A 505 -4.29 -23.87 24.06
N GLY A 506 -4.84 -23.15 25.04
CA GLY A 506 -6.28 -23.06 25.26
C GLY A 506 -7.04 -22.51 24.04
N TYR A 507 -6.48 -21.50 23.37
CA TYR A 507 -7.06 -20.94 22.14
C TYR A 507 -6.98 -21.93 20.97
N TYR A 508 -5.82 -22.54 20.72
CA TYR A 508 -5.66 -23.52 19.64
C TYR A 508 -6.46 -24.82 19.88
N ALA A 509 -6.55 -25.28 21.13
CA ALA A 509 -7.32 -26.45 21.53
C ALA A 509 -8.83 -26.20 21.40
N TRP A 510 -9.30 -25.00 21.74
CA TRP A 510 -10.69 -24.59 21.52
C TRP A 510 -11.01 -24.47 20.02
N LYS A 511 -10.15 -23.78 19.26
CA LYS A 511 -10.27 -23.57 17.80
C LYS A 511 -10.28 -24.88 17.00
N ALA A 512 -9.47 -25.86 17.42
CA ALA A 512 -9.28 -27.11 16.67
C ALA A 512 -10.18 -28.26 17.17
N GLY A 513 -11.16 -27.97 18.03
CA GLY A 513 -12.11 -28.96 18.55
C GLY A 513 -11.49 -30.02 19.48
N GLY A 514 -10.30 -29.74 20.04
CA GLY A 514 -9.59 -30.65 20.91
C GLY A 514 -8.10 -30.32 21.03
N ILE A 515 -7.50 -30.71 22.17
CA ILE A 515 -6.11 -30.39 22.50
C ILE A 515 -5.11 -31.01 21.52
N VAL A 516 -5.38 -32.22 21.02
CA VAL A 516 -4.51 -32.95 20.08
C VAL A 516 -4.47 -32.24 18.73
N THR A 517 -5.62 -31.79 18.23
CA THR A 517 -5.71 -31.03 16.99
C THR A 517 -5.07 -29.65 17.14
N GLY A 518 -5.20 -29.03 18.31
CA GLY A 518 -4.52 -27.78 18.64
C GLY A 518 -2.99 -27.93 18.60
N PHE A 519 -2.43 -29.03 19.11
CA PHE A 519 -0.99 -29.30 19.01
C PHE A 519 -0.51 -29.51 17.57
N ARG A 520 -1.30 -30.18 16.71
CA ARG A 520 -0.97 -30.31 15.28
C ARG A 520 -0.96 -28.97 14.55
N GLU A 521 -1.84 -28.06 14.94
CA GLU A 521 -1.87 -26.71 14.36
C GLU A 521 -0.66 -25.87 14.82
N ILE A 522 -0.26 -26.00 16.08
CA ILE A 522 0.96 -25.37 16.60
C ILE A 522 2.21 -25.95 15.88
N GLU A 523 2.26 -27.27 15.67
CA GLU A 523 3.33 -27.94 14.91
C GLU A 523 3.39 -27.46 13.45
N ARG A 524 2.24 -27.19 12.81
CA ARG A 524 2.18 -26.59 11.47
C ARG A 524 2.78 -25.18 11.42
N ILE A 525 2.61 -24.40 12.48
CA ILE A 525 3.00 -22.98 12.54
C ILE A 525 4.49 -22.81 12.89
N TYR A 526 4.96 -23.57 13.89
CA TYR A 526 6.29 -23.44 14.48
C TYR A 526 7.26 -24.57 14.10
N GLU A 527 6.87 -25.43 13.14
CA GLU A 527 7.61 -26.62 12.71
C GLU A 527 7.79 -27.67 13.83
N LYS A 528 8.50 -28.78 13.55
CA LYS A 528 8.60 -29.95 14.46
C LYS A 528 9.31 -29.66 15.80
N ASN A 529 9.97 -28.50 15.94
CA ASN A 529 10.80 -28.17 17.10
C ASN A 529 10.42 -26.79 17.66
N PHE A 530 9.47 -26.75 18.58
CA PHE A 530 9.11 -25.53 19.30
C PHE A 530 9.19 -25.75 20.81
N THR A 531 9.45 -24.68 21.57
CA THR A 531 9.44 -24.72 23.03
C THR A 531 8.17 -24.05 23.53
N LEU A 532 7.44 -24.76 24.38
CA LEU A 532 6.23 -24.28 25.01
C LEU A 532 6.45 -24.10 26.52
N TRP A 533 6.06 -22.95 27.03
CA TRP A 533 6.14 -22.70 28.47
C TRP A 533 4.86 -23.18 29.16
N MET A 534 4.97 -24.25 29.95
CA MET A 534 3.90 -24.71 30.85
C MET A 534 4.15 -24.14 32.24
N GLY A 535 3.73 -22.88 32.46
CA GLY A 535 4.11 -22.11 33.66
C GLY A 535 5.59 -21.70 33.60
N PRO A 536 6.40 -21.87 34.66
CA PRO A 536 7.81 -21.51 34.65
C PRO A 536 8.72 -22.57 33.96
N ILE A 537 8.14 -23.60 33.33
CA ILE A 537 8.88 -24.75 32.81
C ILE A 537 8.86 -24.75 31.28
N PRO A 538 10.04 -24.68 30.63
CA PRO A 538 10.14 -24.88 29.19
C PRO A 538 9.90 -26.37 28.87
N THR A 539 8.96 -26.63 27.98
CA THR A 539 8.55 -27.97 27.54
C THR A 539 8.71 -28.06 26.03
N VAL A 540 9.40 -29.09 25.55
CA VAL A 540 9.53 -29.35 24.10
C VAL A 540 8.59 -30.51 23.74
N PRO A 541 7.43 -30.25 23.12
CA PRO A 541 6.57 -31.31 22.61
C PRO A 541 7.24 -32.01 21.42
N ILE A 542 7.29 -33.35 21.47
CA ILE A 542 7.80 -34.20 20.38
C ILE A 542 6.58 -34.85 19.71
N ALA A 543 6.27 -34.41 18.49
CA ALA A 543 5.13 -34.91 17.71
C ALA A 543 5.55 -35.85 16.55
N ASP A 544 6.85 -36.05 16.34
CA ASP A 544 7.40 -36.94 15.32
C ASP A 544 7.72 -38.33 15.88
N PHE A 545 7.31 -39.39 15.16
CA PHE A 545 7.49 -40.77 15.60
C PHE A 545 8.95 -41.20 15.68
N GLU A 546 9.79 -40.81 14.71
CA GLU A 546 11.20 -41.19 14.69
C GLU A 546 11.95 -40.51 15.84
N ILE A 547 11.69 -39.22 16.06
CA ILE A 547 12.27 -38.46 17.17
C ILE A 547 11.77 -39.02 18.50
N ALA A 548 10.47 -39.32 18.63
CA ALA A 548 9.92 -39.91 19.85
C ALA A 548 10.53 -41.29 20.12
N HIS A 549 10.72 -42.12 19.08
CA HIS A 549 11.35 -43.43 19.19
C HIS A 549 12.84 -43.31 19.56
N GLU A 550 13.58 -42.40 18.92
CA GLU A 550 14.98 -42.18 19.24
C GLU A 550 15.15 -41.68 20.68
N THR A 551 14.33 -40.73 21.11
CA THR A 551 14.44 -40.08 22.42
C THR A 551 13.95 -40.99 23.55
N HIS A 552 12.77 -41.61 23.41
CA HIS A 552 12.14 -42.38 24.48
C HIS A 552 12.46 -43.88 24.45
N VAL A 553 13.01 -44.42 23.35
CA VAL A 553 13.39 -45.84 23.25
C VAL A 553 14.90 -46.01 23.17
N LYS A 554 15.57 -45.41 22.16
CA LYS A 554 17.02 -45.60 21.97
C LYS A 554 17.86 -44.85 23.01
N ARG A 555 17.44 -43.64 23.36
CA ARG A 555 18.12 -42.76 24.32
C ARG A 555 17.37 -42.65 25.66
N ALA A 556 16.53 -43.63 26.01
CA ALA A 556 15.75 -43.59 27.25
C ALA A 556 16.59 -43.35 28.51
N HIS A 557 17.84 -43.83 28.53
CA HIS A 557 18.81 -43.68 29.61
C HIS A 557 19.31 -42.23 29.80
N THR A 558 19.17 -41.35 28.81
CA THR A 558 19.50 -39.92 28.99
C THR A 558 18.35 -39.12 29.61
N PHE A 559 17.16 -39.73 29.76
CA PHE A 559 15.94 -39.10 30.25
C PHE A 559 15.29 -39.91 31.38
N GLU A 560 16.10 -40.37 32.34
CA GLU A 560 15.64 -41.27 33.43
C GLU A 560 14.68 -40.61 34.43
N VAL A 561 14.75 -39.28 34.56
CA VAL A 561 13.92 -38.52 35.52
C VAL A 561 12.67 -38.01 34.82
N ARG A 562 11.50 -38.56 35.18
CA ARG A 562 10.21 -38.03 34.70
C ARG A 562 9.75 -36.91 35.61
N TRP A 563 9.31 -35.81 35.03
CA TRP A 563 8.56 -34.83 35.80
C TRP A 563 7.16 -35.36 36.08
N VAL A 564 6.76 -35.36 37.35
CA VAL A 564 5.43 -35.80 37.79
C VAL A 564 4.58 -34.55 37.97
N TYR A 565 3.48 -34.47 37.21
CA TYR A 565 2.54 -33.34 37.26
C TYR A 565 2.15 -33.01 38.71
N GLY A 566 2.33 -31.75 39.13
CA GLY A 566 2.22 -31.31 40.53
C GLY A 566 0.99 -31.84 41.29
N PRO A 567 -0.23 -31.77 40.72
CA PRO A 567 -1.43 -32.36 41.32
C PRO A 567 -1.37 -33.89 41.49
N MET A 568 -0.80 -34.63 40.52
CA MET A 568 -0.63 -36.08 40.63
C MET A 568 0.41 -36.45 41.69
N ASN A 569 1.46 -35.64 41.85
CA ASN A 569 2.46 -35.84 42.89
C ASN A 569 1.90 -35.48 44.28
N PHE A 570 1.05 -34.46 44.38
CA PHE A 570 0.35 -34.08 45.61
C PHE A 570 -0.62 -35.18 46.09
N ILE A 571 -1.35 -35.81 45.15
CA ILE A 571 -2.31 -36.88 45.49
C ILE A 571 -1.61 -38.21 45.81
N ARG A 572 -0.51 -38.53 45.12
CA ARG A 572 0.14 -39.84 45.21
C ARG A 572 1.42 -39.86 46.03
N GLU A 573 1.96 -38.71 46.41
CA GLU A 573 3.19 -38.56 47.19
C GLU A 573 4.35 -39.39 46.60
N GLY A 574 4.52 -39.36 45.28
CA GLY A 574 5.54 -40.15 44.58
C GLY A 574 5.29 -41.67 44.53
N ARG A 575 4.12 -42.16 44.93
CA ARG A 575 3.77 -43.60 44.93
C ARG A 575 3.05 -44.02 43.64
N GLY A 576 3.41 -45.20 43.13
CA GLY A 576 2.80 -45.85 41.96
C GLY A 576 3.62 -45.69 40.67
N ILE A 577 3.56 -46.71 39.80
CA ILE A 577 4.42 -46.87 38.60
C ILE A 577 4.35 -45.67 37.64
N ALA A 578 3.22 -44.96 37.57
CA ALA A 578 3.07 -43.80 36.69
C ALA A 578 3.59 -42.47 37.30
N ALA A 579 3.88 -42.44 38.59
CA ALA A 579 4.20 -41.23 39.35
C ALA A 579 5.48 -41.34 40.22
N SER A 580 6.27 -42.39 40.03
CA SER A 580 7.54 -42.64 40.75
C SER A 580 8.74 -42.62 39.80
N ASN A 581 9.92 -42.27 40.30
CA ASN A 581 11.19 -42.30 39.56
C ASN A 581 12.24 -43.19 40.26
N GLY A 582 13.40 -43.38 39.63
CA GLY A 582 14.55 -44.04 40.24
C GLY A 582 14.34 -45.53 40.51
N GLU A 583 15.06 -46.05 41.52
CA GLU A 583 15.11 -47.48 41.85
C GLU A 583 13.73 -48.05 42.18
N PHE A 584 12.92 -47.30 42.93
CA PHE A 584 11.54 -47.67 43.27
C PHE A 584 10.67 -47.91 42.03
N TRP A 585 10.80 -47.08 40.98
CA TRP A 585 10.09 -47.28 39.72
C TRP A 585 10.61 -48.51 38.98
N GLN A 586 11.94 -48.70 38.94
CA GLN A 586 12.57 -49.81 38.23
C GLN A 586 12.17 -51.16 38.82
N GLU A 587 12.08 -51.27 40.15
CA GLU A 587 11.63 -52.48 40.84
C GLU A 587 10.15 -52.76 40.57
N HIS A 588 9.28 -51.78 40.79
CA HIS A 588 7.85 -51.97 40.58
C HIS A 588 7.50 -52.21 39.11
N ARG A 589 8.20 -51.59 38.16
CA ARG A 589 8.05 -51.88 36.73
C ARG A 589 8.50 -53.29 36.40
N ARG A 590 9.64 -53.76 36.93
CA ARG A 590 10.11 -55.14 36.72
C ARG A 590 9.12 -56.15 37.26
N PHE A 591 8.61 -55.92 38.48
CA PHE A 591 7.56 -56.73 39.07
C PHE A 591 6.31 -56.75 38.20
N ALA A 592 5.77 -55.58 37.83
CA ALA A 592 4.55 -55.48 37.01
C ALA A 592 4.71 -56.15 35.64
N LEU A 593 5.83 -55.95 34.94
CA LEU A 593 6.07 -56.57 33.64
C LEU A 593 6.23 -58.10 33.73
N LYS A 594 6.84 -58.60 34.80
CA LYS A 594 6.94 -60.04 35.06
C LYS A 594 5.55 -60.63 35.29
N THR A 595 4.78 -60.03 36.19
CA THR A 595 3.42 -60.46 36.52
C THR A 595 2.50 -60.40 35.30
N LEU A 596 2.54 -59.33 34.50
CA LEU A 596 1.75 -59.20 33.28
C LEU A 596 2.11 -60.27 32.23
N ARG A 597 3.38 -60.64 32.11
CA ARG A 597 3.80 -61.77 31.25
C ARG A 597 3.25 -63.10 31.76
N ASP A 598 3.29 -63.32 33.06
CA ASP A 598 2.76 -64.54 33.70
C ASP A 598 1.24 -64.67 33.52
N PHE A 599 0.51 -63.55 33.42
CA PHE A 599 -0.91 -63.47 33.04
C PHE A 599 -1.18 -63.54 31.53
N GLY A 600 -0.17 -63.83 30.70
CA GLY A 600 -0.32 -63.95 29.25
C GLY A 600 -0.42 -62.62 28.50
N MET A 601 -0.22 -61.47 29.14
CA MET A 601 -0.11 -60.16 28.46
C MET A 601 1.31 -59.94 27.89
N GLY A 602 1.78 -60.87 27.07
CA GLY A 602 2.98 -60.70 26.25
C GLY A 602 2.71 -59.95 24.95
N ARG A 603 3.75 -59.36 24.33
CA ARG A 603 3.65 -58.54 23.10
C ARG A 603 2.74 -59.15 22.02
N ASN A 604 2.85 -60.46 21.79
CA ASN A 604 2.16 -61.14 20.68
C ASN A 604 0.66 -61.35 20.92
N ILE A 605 0.19 -61.41 22.17
CA ILE A 605 -1.25 -61.61 22.50
C ILE A 605 -1.99 -60.27 22.50
N MET A 606 -1.33 -59.19 22.92
CA MET A 606 -1.88 -57.83 22.87
C MET A 606 -2.05 -57.34 21.42
N GLU A 607 -1.09 -57.60 20.52
CA GLU A 607 -1.26 -57.26 19.10
C GLU A 607 -2.44 -58.00 18.45
N GLY A 608 -2.63 -59.30 18.74
CA GLY A 608 -3.78 -60.06 18.22
C GLY A 608 -5.13 -59.53 18.71
N ARG A 609 -5.27 -59.24 20.01
CA ARG A 609 -6.53 -58.70 20.58
C ARG A 609 -6.81 -57.26 20.16
N ILE A 610 -5.78 -56.42 20.02
CA ILE A 610 -5.93 -55.04 19.55
C ILE A 610 -6.36 -55.02 18.08
N VAL A 611 -5.82 -55.92 17.25
CA VAL A 611 -6.26 -56.07 15.84
C VAL A 611 -7.69 -56.63 15.75
N GLU A 612 -8.10 -57.55 16.63
CA GLU A 612 -9.49 -58.00 16.69
C GLU A 612 -10.46 -56.90 17.15
N GLU A 613 -10.12 -56.10 18.16
CA GLU A 613 -10.96 -54.97 18.61
C GLU A 613 -11.01 -53.82 17.59
N TYR A 614 -9.92 -53.56 16.86
CA TYR A 614 -9.87 -52.52 15.83
C TYR A 614 -10.69 -52.87 14.59
N ASN A 615 -10.86 -54.16 14.30
CA ASN A 615 -11.74 -54.63 13.21
C ASN A 615 -13.22 -54.77 13.62
N TYR A 616 -13.55 -54.54 14.90
CA TYR A 616 -14.91 -54.64 15.44
C TYR A 616 -15.58 -53.27 15.69
N ARG A 617 -14.90 -52.16 15.39
CA ARG A 617 -15.45 -50.79 15.39
C ARG A 617 -15.29 -50.18 14.01
#